data_AF-A0A2E9ES95-F1
#
_entry.id   AF-A0A2E9ES95-F1
#
_cell.length_a   1.000
_cell.length_b   1.000
_cell.length_c   1.000
_cell.angle_alpha   90.00
_cell.angle_beta   90.00
_cell.angle_gamma   90.00
#
_symmetry.space_group_name_H-M   'P 1'
#
loop_
_entity.id
_entity.type
_entity.pdbx_description
1 polymer ?
#
loop_
_entity_poly.entity_id
_entity_poly.type
_entity_poly.pdbx_seq_one_letter_code
_entity_poly.pdbx_strand_id
1 'polypeptide(L)' 'MEERIIELKRKANNGDVHAQTYLGYIYEVGKGVNKRMNESLQWYFMAAKSGNRYAIEALESMRNSSDSF' A
#
# COMPACT_ATOMS: atom_id res chain seq x y z
N MET A 1 9.15 -8.95 -12.99
CA MET A 1 8.47 -7.90 -12.20
C MET A 1 7.60 -8.49 -11.09
N GLU A 2 6.86 -9.57 -11.34
CA GLU A 2 6.00 -10.22 -10.33
C GLU A 2 6.78 -10.93 -9.21
N GLU A 3 7.94 -11.53 -9.51
CA GLU A 3 8.79 -12.19 -8.50
C GLU A 3 9.20 -11.24 -7.35
N ARG A 4 9.39 -9.95 -7.66
CA ARG A 4 9.77 -8.94 -6.67
C ARG A 4 8.60 -8.60 -5.73
N ILE A 5 7.36 -8.72 -6.20
CA ILE A 5 6.15 -8.49 -5.40
C ILE A 5 5.92 -9.65 -4.43
N ILE A 6 6.25 -10.87 -4.81
CA ILE A 6 6.18 -12.04 -3.93
C ILE A 6 7.11 -11.84 -2.72
N GLU A 7 8.36 -11.42 -2.96
CA GLU A 7 9.31 -11.15 -1.88
C GLU A 7 8.87 -9.96 -1.00
N LEU A 8 8.32 -8.91 -1.61
CA LEU A 8 7.75 -7.78 -0.87
C LEU A 8 6.57 -8.21 0.00
N LYS A 9 5.68 -9.07 -0.50
CA LYS A 9 4.57 -9.64 0.30
C LYS A 9 5.09 -10.42 1.48
N ARG A 10 6.13 -11.23 1.31
CA ARG A 10 6.75 -11.96 2.41
C ARG A 10 7.27 -11.02 3.49
N LYS A 11 8.01 -9.97 3.11
CA LYS A 11 8.51 -8.95 4.04
C LYS A 11 7.38 -8.18 4.72
N ALA A 12 6.39 -7.75 3.96
CA ALA A 12 5.25 -7.00 4.47
C ALA A 12 4.42 -7.82 5.47
N ASN A 13 4.24 -9.12 5.21
CA ASN A 13 3.61 -10.06 6.14
C ASN A 13 4.43 -10.26 7.43
N ASN A 14 5.75 -10.12 7.36
CA ASN A 14 6.63 -10.16 8.53
C ASN A 14 6.66 -8.84 9.31
N GLY A 15 5.84 -7.86 8.94
CA GLY A 15 5.77 -6.56 9.62
C GLY A 15 6.76 -5.52 9.12
N ASP A 16 7.43 -5.76 7.97
CA ASP A 16 8.27 -4.74 7.34
C ASP A 16 7.40 -3.59 6.81
N VAL A 17 7.41 -2.49 7.55
CA VAL A 17 6.63 -1.29 7.27
C VAL A 17 6.98 -0.70 5.89
N HIS A 18 8.24 -0.74 5.48
CA HIS A 18 8.65 -0.25 4.17
C HIS A 18 8.09 -1.13 3.05
N ALA A 19 8.08 -2.45 3.24
CA ALA A 19 7.49 -3.37 2.29
C ALA A 19 5.96 -3.22 2.21
N GLN A 20 5.29 -3.02 3.34
CA GLN A 20 3.84 -2.73 3.38
C GLN A 20 3.53 -1.44 2.61
N THR A 21 4.23 -0.34 2.91
CA THR A 21 4.04 0.93 2.20
C THR A 21 4.30 0.78 0.69
N TYR A 22 5.35 0.06 0.30
CA TYR A 22 5.69 -0.12 -1.10
C TYR A 22 4.69 -1.02 -1.86
N LEU A 23 4.12 -2.04 -1.21
CA LEU A 23 3.02 -2.83 -1.79
C LEU A 23 1.76 -1.99 -1.96
N GLY A 24 1.44 -1.15 -0.98
CA GLY A 24 0.36 -0.16 -1.10
C GLY A 24 0.51 0.65 -2.38
N TYR A 25 1.68 1.28 -2.53
CA TYR A 25 2.00 2.07 -3.72
C TYR A 25 1.90 1.27 -5.03
N ILE A 26 2.48 0.07 -5.09
CA ILE A 26 2.43 -0.77 -6.30
C ILE A 26 0.98 -1.03 -6.73
N TYR A 27 0.10 -1.35 -5.77
CA TYR A 27 -1.30 -1.64 -6.05
C TYR A 27 -2.14 -0.40 -6.34
N GLU A 28 -1.80 0.74 -5.75
CA GLU A 28 -2.39 2.04 -6.04
C GLU A 28 -2.14 2.46 -7.50
N VAL A 29 -0.88 2.39 -7.94
CA VAL A 29 -0.50 2.85 -9.28
C VAL A 29 -0.64 1.77 -10.35
N GLY A 30 -0.75 0.49 -9.97
CA GLY A 30 -0.76 -0.63 -10.91
C GLY A 30 0.59 -0.84 -11.61
N LYS A 31 1.72 -0.65 -10.88
CA LYS A 31 3.06 -0.75 -11.48
C LYS A 31 3.49 -2.20 -11.63
N GLY A 32 3.32 -2.74 -12.83
CA GLY A 32 3.68 -4.13 -13.14
C GLY A 32 2.69 -5.17 -12.60
N VAL A 33 1.54 -4.71 -12.09
CA VAL A 33 0.35 -5.51 -11.72
C VAL A 33 -0.90 -4.69 -12.02
N ASN A 34 -2.06 -5.34 -12.08
CA ASN A 34 -3.31 -4.60 -12.13
C ASN A 34 -3.48 -3.73 -10.89
N LYS A 35 -4.03 -2.53 -11.09
CA LYS A 35 -4.41 -1.61 -10.01
C LYS A 35 -5.45 -2.29 -9.11
N ARG A 36 -5.22 -2.27 -7.80
CA ARG A 36 -6.07 -2.92 -6.79
C ARG A 36 -6.19 -2.04 -5.56
N MET A 37 -7.11 -1.09 -5.60
CA MET A 37 -7.34 -0.12 -4.53
C MET A 37 -7.58 -0.78 -3.18
N ASN A 38 -8.39 -1.84 -3.13
CA ASN A 38 -8.69 -2.54 -1.88
C ASN A 38 -7.44 -3.16 -1.24
N GLU A 39 -6.56 -3.79 -2.05
CA GLU A 39 -5.28 -4.31 -1.55
C GLU A 39 -4.35 -3.18 -1.12
N SER A 40 -4.30 -2.09 -1.91
CA SER A 40 -3.52 -0.90 -1.55
C SER A 40 -3.90 -0.34 -0.17
N LEU A 41 -5.20 -0.17 0.07
CA LEU A 41 -5.74 0.32 1.34
C LEU A 41 -5.34 -0.60 2.50
N GLN A 42 -5.42 -1.92 2.32
CA GLN A 42 -5.02 -2.88 3.35
C GLN A 42 -3.54 -2.74 3.73
N TRP A 43 -2.64 -2.64 2.74
CA TRP A 43 -1.22 -2.52 3.00
C TRP A 43 -0.85 -1.18 3.63
N TYR A 44 -1.42 -0.08 3.14
CA TYR A 44 -1.23 1.22 3.78
C TYR A 44 -1.81 1.26 5.19
N PHE A 45 -2.95 0.62 5.45
CA PHE A 45 -3.51 0.54 6.79
C PHE A 45 -2.57 -0.18 7.77
N MET A 46 -1.95 -1.28 7.35
CA MET A 46 -0.94 -1.98 8.16
C MET A 46 0.27 -1.08 8.45
N ALA A 47 0.81 -0.39 7.44
CA ALA A 47 1.93 0.52 7.62
C ALA A 47 1.59 1.73 8.50
N ALA A 48 0.39 2.29 8.34
CA ALA A 48 -0.11 3.41 9.13
C ALA A 48 -0.28 3.03 10.62
N LYS A 49 -0.71 1.79 10.92
CA LYS A 49 -0.75 1.28 12.30
C LYS A 49 0.62 1.26 12.97
N SER A 50 1.70 1.12 12.20
CA SER A 50 3.08 1.20 12.68
C SER A 50 3.64 2.63 12.70
N GLY A 51 2.81 3.66 12.47
CA GLY A 51 3.22 5.07 12.48
C GLY A 51 3.89 5.54 11.20
N ASN A 52 3.77 4.80 10.09
CA ASN A 52 4.34 5.23 8.82
C ASN A 52 3.60 6.45 8.27
N ARG A 53 4.27 7.61 8.29
CA ARG A 53 3.69 8.88 7.84
C ARG A 53 3.22 8.85 6.39
N TYR A 54 4.00 8.24 5.49
CA TYR A 54 3.62 8.16 4.07
C TYR A 54 2.32 7.35 3.89
N ALA A 55 2.17 6.24 4.61
CA ALA A 55 0.96 5.44 4.53
C ALA A 55 -0.27 6.17 5.09
N ILE A 56 -0.11 6.98 6.14
CA ILE A 56 -1.18 7.85 6.66
C ILE A 56 -1.59 8.88 5.61
N GLU A 57 -0.62 9.59 5.02
CA GLU A 57 -0.86 10.59 3.98
C GLU A 57 -1.52 9.97 2.74
N ALA A 58 -1.10 8.77 2.34
CA ALA A 58 -1.70 8.04 1.23
C ALA A 58 -3.16 7.65 1.51
N LEU A 59 -3.48 7.15 2.71
CA LEU A 59 -4.86 6.84 3.11
C LEU A 59 -5.74 8.08 3.14
N GLU A 60 -5.22 9.21 3.63
CA GLU A 60 -5.94 10.49 3.65
C GLU A 60 -6.21 10.98 2.23
N SER A 61 -5.22 10.92 1.34
CA SER A 61 -5.38 11.27 -0.07
C SER A 61 -6.45 10.40 -0.76
N MET A 62 -6.43 9.09 -0.49
CA MET A 62 -7.42 8.16 -1.02
C MET A 62 -8.84 8.46 -0.51
N ARG A 63 -9.00 8.77 0.79
CA ARG A 63 -10.30 9.13 1.36
C ARG A 63 -10.84 10.45 0.79
N ASN A 64 -9.99 11.47 0.71
CA ASN A 64 -10.41 12.77 0.18
C ASN A 64 -10.78 12.69 -1.31
N SER A 65 -10.18 11.75 -2.06
CA SER A 65 -10.55 11.49 -3.45
C SER A 65 -11.92 10.83 -3.61
N SER A 66 -12.40 10.06 -2.62
CA SER A 66 -13.75 9.49 -2.63
C SER A 66 -14.83 10.48 -2.19
N ASP A 67 -14.46 11.48 -1.39
CA ASP A 67 -15.37 12.50 -0.86
C ASP A 67 -15.61 13.66 -1.86
N SER A 68 -15.11 13.56 -3.09
CA SER A 68 -15.19 14.61 -4.13
C SER A 68 -16.47 14.58 -4.99
N PHE A 69 -17.58 14.01 -4.49
CA PHE A 69 -18.87 13.95 -5.20
C PHE A 69 -20.01 14.62 -4.43
#